data_AF-A0A060C3L6-F1
#
_entry.id   AF-A0A060C3L6-F1
#
_cell.length_a   1.000
_cell.length_b   1.000
_cell.length_c   1.000
_cell.angle_alpha   90.00
_cell.angle_beta   90.00
_cell.angle_gamma   90.00
#
_symmetry.space_group_name_H-M   'P 1'
#
loop_
_entity.id
_entity.type
_entity.pdbx_description
1 polymer ?
#
loop_
_entity_poly.entity_id
_entity_poly.type
_entity_poly.pdbx_seq_one_letter_code
_entity_poly.pdbx_strand_id
1 'polypeptide(L)'
;FEDGRICATIPQGEALPAADEVIDASGSWAVPGFIDIHAHGANDHDTCDGTAEAIHGIAAAKVREGVTTWLPTTLTLGHGGAARCL
;
A
#
# COMPACT_ATOMS: atom_id res chain seq x y z
N PHE A 1 13.01 -7.36 10.40
CA PHE A 1 12.73 -7.71 8.99
C PHE A 1 14.03 -8.05 8.33
N GLU A 2 14.05 -9.04 7.44
CA GLU A 2 15.21 -9.39 6.63
C GLU A 2 14.74 -9.51 5.18
N ASP A 3 15.40 -8.82 4.26
CA ASP A 3 15.06 -8.81 2.82
C ASP A 3 13.55 -8.59 2.53
N GLY A 4 12.96 -7.62 3.23
CA GLY A 4 11.53 -7.27 3.07
C GLY A 4 10.54 -8.29 3.67
N ARG A 5 11.01 -9.26 4.45
CA ARG A 5 10.16 -10.28 5.09
C ARG A 5 10.15 -10.15 6.62
N ILE A 6 9.03 -10.52 7.21
CA ILE A 6 8.92 -10.73 8.66
C ILE A 6 9.70 -12.02 8.98
N CYS A 7 10.77 -11.91 9.76
CA CYS A 7 11.63 -13.04 10.13
C CYS A 7 11.19 -13.75 11.41
N ALA A 8 10.56 -13.02 12.35
CA ALA A 8 10.06 -13.57 13.60
C ALA A 8 8.97 -12.67 14.22
N THR A 9 8.16 -13.27 15.10
CA THR A 9 7.32 -12.57 16.07
C THR A 9 7.72 -13.04 17.46
N ILE A 10 8.00 -12.11 18.37
CA ILE A 10 8.47 -12.43 19.72
C ILE A 10 7.35 -12.14 20.73
N PRO A 11 6.98 -13.08 21.61
CA PRO A 11 5.99 -12.84 22.66
C PRO A 11 6.37 -11.67 23.57
N GLN A 12 5.36 -10.95 24.07
CA GLN A 12 5.58 -9.81 24.95
C GLN A 12 6.32 -10.23 26.22
N GLY A 13 7.36 -9.48 26.59
CA GLY A 13 8.16 -9.71 27.79
C GLY A 13 9.38 -10.61 27.59
N GLU A 14 9.52 -11.24 26.42
CA GLU A 14 10.75 -11.95 26.05
C GLU A 14 11.82 -10.97 25.55
N ALA A 15 13.09 -11.38 25.66
CA ALA A 15 14.21 -10.57 25.21
C ALA A 15 14.16 -10.41 23.67
N LEU A 16 14.23 -9.17 23.20
CA LEU A 16 14.29 -8.88 21.77
C LEU A 16 15.71 -9.16 21.23
N PRO A 17 15.84 -9.68 20.00
CA PRO A 17 17.13 -9.80 19.35
C PRO A 17 17.73 -8.41 19.06
N ALA A 18 19.05 -8.36 18.83
CA ALA A 18 19.66 -7.15 18.30
C ALA A 18 19.06 -6.83 16.91
N ALA A 19 18.85 -5.53 16.64
CA ALA A 19 18.32 -5.04 15.39
C ALA A 19 19.07 -3.78 14.96
N ASP A 20 19.23 -3.58 13.65
CA ASP A 20 19.84 -2.36 13.10
C ASP A 20 18.96 -1.12 13.36
N GLU A 21 17.64 -1.31 13.41
CA GLU A 21 16.65 -0.26 13.64
C GLU A 21 15.58 -0.74 14.62
N VAL A 22 15.17 0.16 15.52
CA VAL A 22 14.08 -0.07 16.49
C VAL A 22 13.06 1.05 16.36
N ILE A 23 11.80 0.67 16.11
CA ILE A 23 10.66 1.59 16.05
C ILE A 23 9.81 1.37 17.30
N ASP A 24 9.71 2.39 18.16
CA ASP A 24 8.82 2.35 19.32
C ASP A 24 7.38 2.71 18.90
N ALA A 25 6.53 1.68 18.81
CA ALA A 25 5.11 1.81 18.47
C ALA A 25 4.19 1.81 19.71
N SER A 26 4.72 2.12 20.90
CA SER A 26 3.93 2.14 22.14
C SER A 26 2.67 3.01 22.02
N GLY A 27 1.53 2.45 22.41
CA GLY A 27 0.22 3.10 22.31
C GLY A 27 -0.41 3.08 20.91
N SER A 28 0.27 2.49 19.92
CA SER A 28 -0.25 2.29 18.56
C SER A 28 -0.57 0.82 18.28
N TRP A 29 -1.24 0.57 17.15
CA TRP A 29 -1.49 -0.78 16.66
C TRP A 29 -0.55 -1.08 15.50
N ALA A 30 0.15 -2.23 15.59
CA ALA A 30 0.83 -2.81 14.45
C ALA A 30 -0.09 -3.85 13.80
N VAL A 31 -0.50 -3.61 12.56
CA VAL A 31 -1.36 -4.51 11.78
C VAL A 31 -0.71 -4.81 10.43
N PRO A 32 -1.06 -5.94 9.78
CA PRO A 32 -0.69 -6.14 8.38
C PRO A 32 -1.18 -4.96 7.53
N GLY A 33 -0.37 -4.54 6.57
CA GLY A 33 -0.78 -3.52 5.62
C GLY A 33 -2.04 -3.95 4.87
N PHE A 34 -2.98 -3.02 4.68
CA PHE A 34 -4.25 -3.34 4.06
C PHE A 34 -4.10 -3.66 2.57
N ILE A 35 -5.03 -4.49 2.08
CA ILE A 35 -5.17 -4.83 0.67
C ILE A 35 -6.49 -4.24 0.18
N ASP A 36 -6.39 -3.20 -0.65
CA ASP A 36 -7.56 -2.56 -1.26
C ASP A 36 -7.84 -3.18 -2.62
N ILE A 37 -8.87 -4.01 -2.70
CA ILE A 37 -9.21 -4.75 -3.93
C ILE A 37 -10.05 -3.92 -4.91
N HIS A 38 -10.48 -2.71 -4.53
CA HIS A 38 -11.37 -1.92 -5.37
C HIS A 38 -11.29 -0.42 -5.04
N ALA A 39 -10.48 0.31 -5.80
CA ALA A 39 -10.53 1.76 -5.84
C ALA A 39 -10.19 2.26 -7.24
N HIS A 40 -10.78 3.38 -7.64
CA HIS A 40 -10.53 3.98 -8.95
C HIS A 40 -9.35 4.94 -8.94
N GLY A 41 -9.25 5.77 -7.91
CA GLY A 41 -8.29 6.85 -7.84
C GLY A 41 -8.07 7.33 -6.41
N ALA A 42 -7.10 8.23 -6.25
CA ALA A 42 -6.76 8.95 -5.03
C ALA A 42 -5.78 10.09 -5.36
N ASN A 43 -5.67 11.10 -4.49
CA ASN A 43 -4.76 12.24 -4.65
C ASN A 43 -4.89 12.91 -6.04
N ASP A 44 -6.12 13.24 -6.41
CA ASP A 44 -6.50 13.90 -7.67
C ASP A 44 -6.14 13.14 -8.97
N HIS A 45 -5.84 11.85 -8.86
CA HIS A 45 -5.55 10.96 -9.98
C HIS A 45 -6.52 9.78 -10.05
N ASP A 46 -6.76 9.27 -11.26
CA ASP A 46 -7.55 8.08 -11.54
C ASP A 46 -6.73 7.02 -12.30
N THR A 47 -7.02 5.74 -12.08
CA THR A 47 -6.40 4.61 -12.81
C THR A 47 -6.48 4.79 -14.32
N CYS A 48 -7.58 5.35 -14.80
CA CYS A 48 -7.84 5.57 -16.22
C CYS A 48 -7.22 6.85 -16.79
N ASP A 49 -6.46 7.61 -16.01
CA ASP A 49 -5.55 8.65 -16.54
C ASP A 49 -4.44 8.02 -17.40
N GLY A 50 -4.10 6.74 -17.17
CA GLY A 50 -3.19 5.98 -18.03
C GLY A 50 -1.75 6.49 -18.03
N THR A 51 -1.31 7.07 -16.91
CA THR A 51 0.06 7.59 -16.75
C THR A 51 0.73 7.02 -15.51
N ALA A 52 2.06 6.86 -15.56
CA ALA A 52 2.84 6.46 -14.40
C ALA A 52 2.74 7.48 -13.24
N GLU A 53 2.61 8.77 -13.57
CA GLU A 53 2.38 9.85 -12.59
C GLU A 53 1.09 9.61 -11.81
N ALA A 54 -0.02 9.32 -12.49
CA ALA A 54 -1.28 9.02 -11.84
C ALA A 54 -1.17 7.81 -10.90
N ILE A 55 -0.55 6.72 -11.35
CA ILE A 55 -0.36 5.52 -10.52
C ILE A 55 0.51 5.79 -9.29
N HIS A 56 1.59 6.57 -9.43
CA HIS A 56 2.43 6.95 -8.29
C HIS A 56 1.70 7.87 -7.31
N GLY A 57 0.89 8.81 -7.80
CA GLY A 57 0.06 9.68 -6.97
C GLY A 57 -0.97 8.89 -6.16
N ILE A 58 -1.63 7.91 -6.79
CA ILE A 58 -2.57 7.01 -6.10
C ILE A 58 -1.83 6.17 -5.05
N ALA A 59 -0.68 5.58 -5.39
CA ALA A 59 0.10 4.77 -4.46
C ALA A 59 0.57 5.56 -3.23
N ALA A 60 0.99 6.83 -3.42
CA ALA A 60 1.39 7.71 -2.33
C ALA A 60 0.22 8.00 -1.36
N ALA A 61 -1.00 8.15 -1.88
CA ALA A 61 -2.19 8.30 -1.07
C ALA A 61 -2.52 7.01 -0.30
N LYS A 62 -2.50 5.86 -0.99
CA LYS A 62 -2.84 4.54 -0.43
C LYS A 62 -1.96 4.16 0.76
N VAL A 63 -0.65 4.41 0.67
CA VAL A 63 0.26 4.15 1.79
C VAL A 63 -0.10 4.98 3.03
N ARG A 64 -0.55 6.23 2.86
CA ARG A 64 -1.01 7.09 3.98
C ARG A 64 -2.31 6.63 4.60
N GLU A 65 -3.12 5.86 3.87
CA GLU A 65 -4.35 5.21 4.34
C GLU A 65 -4.08 3.84 5.02
N GLY A 66 -2.81 3.41 5.06
CA GLY A 66 -2.42 2.09 5.58
C GLY A 66 -2.55 0.95 4.55
N VAL A 67 -2.87 1.28 3.29
CA VAL A 67 -2.95 0.31 2.18
C VAL A 67 -1.56 0.09 1.59
N THR A 68 -1.09 -1.15 1.64
CA THR A 68 0.23 -1.54 1.12
C THR A 68 0.15 -2.31 -0.19
N THR A 69 -1.05 -2.74 -0.60
CA THR A 69 -1.32 -3.40 -1.87
C THR A 69 -2.70 -2.97 -2.36
N TRP A 70 -2.81 -2.63 -3.64
CA TRP A 70 -4.07 -2.19 -4.23
C TRP A 70 -4.25 -2.75 -5.64
N LEU A 71 -5.49 -3.03 -6.02
CA LEU A 71 -5.89 -3.42 -7.36
C LEU A 71 -6.45 -2.20 -8.12
N PRO A 72 -5.72 -1.64 -9.10
CA PRO A 72 -6.20 -0.50 -9.88
C PRO A 72 -7.50 -0.83 -10.59
N THR A 73 -8.57 -0.10 -10.25
CA THR A 73 -9.90 -0.40 -10.76
C THR A 73 -10.29 0.58 -11.87
N THR A 74 -10.56 0.05 -13.05
CA THR A 74 -11.01 0.82 -14.21
C THR A 74 -12.47 1.25 -14.09
N LEU A 75 -12.89 2.21 -14.93
CA LEU A 75 -14.29 2.61 -15.11
C LEU A 75 -14.85 2.08 -16.43
N THR A 76 -16.18 2.12 -16.58
CA THR A 76 -16.81 1.96 -17.90
C THR A 76 -16.44 3.15 -18.77
N LEU A 77 -15.74 2.90 -19.88
CA LEU A 77 -15.30 3.91 -20.84
C LEU A 77 -15.76 3.55 -22.27
N GLY A 78 -15.63 4.50 -23.19
CA GLY A 78 -15.86 4.23 -24.62
C GLY A 78 -14.92 3.15 -25.18
N HIS A 79 -15.21 2.65 -26.38
CA HIS A 79 -14.57 1.46 -26.98
C HIS A 79 -13.02 1.48 -27.08
N GLY A 80 -12.35 2.62 -26.86
CA GLY A 80 -10.88 2.72 -26.78
C GLY A 80 -10.33 3.27 -25.45
N GLY A 81 -11.20 3.60 -24.49
CA GLY A 81 -10.79 4.19 -23.21
C GLY A 81 -10.29 3.14 -22.22
N ALA A 82 -10.94 1.97 -22.16
CA ALA A 82 -10.53 0.91 -21.23
C ALA A 82 -9.11 0.38 -21.51
N ALA A 83 -8.71 0.32 -22.78
CA ALA A 83 -7.36 -0.09 -23.19
C ALA A 83 -6.27 0.95 -22.84
N ARG A 84 -6.66 2.14 -22.39
CA ARG A 84 -5.75 3.21 -21.95
C ARG A 84 -5.63 3.29 -20.43
N CYS A 85 -6.47 2.57 -19.68
CA CYS A 85 -6.28 2.45 -18.25
C CYS A 85 -5.08 1.50 -18.04
N LEU A 86 -4.04 2.01 -17.34
CA LEU A 86 -2.71 1.42 -17.15
C LEU A 86 -1.77 1.51 -18.35
#